data_AF-A0A2R8FCK6-F1
#
_entry.id   AF-A0A2R8FCK6-F1
#
_cell.length_a   1.000
_cell.length_b   1.000
_cell.length_c   1.000
_cell.angle_alpha   90.00
_cell.angle_beta   90.00
_cell.angle_gamma   90.00
#
_symmetry.space_group_name_H-M   'P 1'
#
loop_
_entity.id
_entity.type
_entity.pdbx_description
1 polymer ?
#
loop_
_entity_poly.entity_id
_entity_poly.type
_entity_poly.pdbx_seq_one_letter_code
_entity_poly.pdbx_strand_id
1 'polypeptide(L)'
;MLSPMLSISILLFYMILGCLSAYIADKKNRNVIGWFLAGAFFGFIGLIILLLLPARQNNSSDKLREDPFDNSYVFDDLQKKLEDEKATEEDKLTSAQDLKEVIIDTEKWFYLDKARKTVGPLSFENLILFLKDQDYHSKAKTVPEEIWVWKKGMEDWKRTKNVTELQQALKTSK
;
A
#
# COMPACT_ATOMS: atom_id res chain seq x y z
N MET A 1 41.15 21.37 31.90
CA MET A 1 39.82 22.01 31.82
C MET A 1 39.57 22.30 30.35
N LEU A 2 38.61 21.62 29.71
CA LEU A 2 38.24 21.99 28.34
C LEU A 2 37.71 23.43 28.38
N SER A 3 38.31 24.33 27.60
CA SER A 3 37.84 25.72 27.55
C SER A 3 36.37 25.73 27.11
N PRO A 4 35.48 26.47 27.79
CA PRO A 4 34.05 26.50 27.44
C PRO A 4 33.80 26.91 25.98
N MET A 5 34.73 27.70 25.40
CA MET A 5 34.74 28.06 23.99
C MET A 5 34.84 26.87 23.03
N LEU A 6 35.59 25.82 23.41
CA LEU A 6 35.72 24.61 22.61
C LEU A 6 34.42 23.79 22.62
N SER A 7 33.76 23.69 23.78
CA SER A 7 32.47 23.01 23.91
C SER A 7 31.38 23.68 23.07
N ILE A 8 31.33 25.02 23.08
CA ILE A 8 30.37 25.78 22.28
C ILE A 8 30.65 25.58 20.77
N SER A 9 31.92 25.61 20.36
CA SER A 9 32.31 25.37 18.97
C SER A 9 31.89 23.98 18.48
N ILE A 10 32.08 22.94 19.31
CA ILE A 10 31.66 21.57 19.00
C ILE A 10 30.14 21.49 18.83
N LEU A 11 29.36 22.09 19.75
CA LEU A 11 27.90 22.09 19.65
C LEU A 11 27.39 22.77 18.37
N LEU A 12 27.98 23.91 18.00
CA LEU A 12 27.64 24.61 16.76
C LEU A 12 27.95 23.76 15.53
N PHE A 13 29.09 23.05 15.53
CA PHE A 13 29.48 22.16 14.44
C PHE A 13 28.47 21.01 14.25
N TYR A 14 28.04 20.36 15.34
CA TYR A 14 27.01 19.31 15.28
C TYR A 14 25.64 19.85 14.84
N MET A 15 25.31 21.10 15.19
CA MET A 15 24.08 21.75 14.73
C MET A 15 24.09 21.94 13.20
N ILE A 16 25.22 22.38 12.65
CA ILE A 16 25.41 22.53 11.20
C ILE A 16 25.29 21.17 10.49
N LEU A 17 25.93 20.12 11.03
CA LEU A 17 25.82 18.76 10.50
C LEU A 17 24.38 18.23 10.50
N GLY A 18 23.63 18.47 11.57
CA GLY A 18 22.20 18.15 11.64
C GLY A 18 21.38 18.88 10.57
N CYS A 19 21.64 20.17 10.34
CA CYS A 19 20.98 20.93 9.29
C CYS A 19 21.32 20.38 7.88
N LEU A 20 22.58 20.01 7.64
CA LEU A 20 22.99 19.40 6.36
C LEU A 20 22.31 18.06 6.12
N SER A 21 22.23 17.19 7.12
CA SER A 21 21.55 15.90 6.99
C SER A 21 20.04 16.06 6.77
N ALA A 22 19.40 17.02 7.44
CA ALA A 22 18.00 17.36 7.24
C ALA A 22 17.73 17.84 5.81
N TYR A 23 18.58 18.72 5.29
CA TYR A 23 18.48 19.24 3.92
C TYR A 23 18.62 18.13 2.87
N ILE A 24 19.57 17.22 3.03
CA ILE A 24 19.76 16.09 2.12
C ILE A 24 18.59 15.11 2.23
N ALA A 25 18.03 14.91 3.42
CA ALA A 25 16.88 14.05 3.63
C ALA A 25 15.61 14.58 2.96
N ASP A 26 15.40 15.90 2.97
CA ASP A 26 14.31 16.56 2.24
C ASP A 26 14.39 16.28 0.73
N LYS A 27 15.57 16.47 0.14
CA LYS A 27 15.82 16.13 -1.28
C LYS A 27 15.60 14.65 -1.60
N LYS A 28 15.79 13.76 -0.62
CA LYS A 28 15.57 12.31 -0.75
C LYS A 28 14.16 11.86 -0.37
N ASN A 29 13.21 12.78 -0.13
CA ASN A 29 11.83 12.50 0.31
C ASN A 29 11.77 11.63 1.59
N ARG A 30 12.62 11.94 2.59
CA ARG A 30 12.68 11.24 3.87
C ARG A 30 12.29 12.16 5.03
N ASN A 31 12.10 11.58 6.22
CA ASN A 31 11.73 12.34 7.42
C ASN A 31 12.83 13.34 7.81
N VAL A 32 12.62 14.61 7.47
CA VAL A 32 13.56 15.72 7.72
C VAL A 32 13.98 15.78 9.18
N ILE A 33 13.01 15.68 10.12
CA ILE A 33 13.28 15.77 11.56
C ILE A 33 14.11 14.60 12.10
N GLY A 34 13.87 13.38 11.61
CA GLY A 34 14.60 12.19 12.05
C GLY A 34 16.05 12.23 11.58
N TRP A 35 16.28 12.70 10.35
CA TRP A 35 17.63 12.83 9.80
C TRP A 35 18.39 14.02 10.36
N PHE A 36 17.72 15.11 10.78
CA PHE A 36 18.33 16.18 11.58
C PHE A 36 18.92 15.62 12.87
N LEU A 37 18.12 14.91 13.67
CA LEU A 37 18.55 14.32 14.94
C LEU A 37 19.67 13.30 14.72
N ALA A 38 19.57 12.47 13.67
CA ALA A 38 20.62 11.53 13.32
C ALA A 38 21.97 12.25 13.04
N GLY A 39 21.95 13.38 12.35
CA GLY A 39 23.16 14.19 12.12
C GLY A 39 23.65 14.91 13.37
N ALA A 40 22.76 15.43 14.22
CA ALA A 40 23.14 16.15 15.44
C ALA A 40 23.77 15.23 16.50
N PHE A 41 23.30 13.98 16.64
CA PHE A 41 23.81 13.03 17.64
C PHE A 41 24.91 12.12 17.11
N PHE A 42 24.80 11.64 15.86
CA PHE A 42 25.76 10.69 15.27
C PHE A 42 26.74 11.37 14.28
N GLY A 43 26.61 12.68 14.06
CA GLY A 43 27.52 13.47 13.22
C GLY A 43 27.64 12.93 11.81
N PHE A 44 28.88 12.68 11.39
CA PHE A 44 29.20 12.12 10.08
C PHE A 44 28.62 10.72 9.84
N ILE A 45 28.40 9.91 10.89
CA ILE A 45 27.83 8.56 10.74
C ILE A 45 26.40 8.67 10.21
N GLY A 46 25.61 9.61 10.74
CA GLY A 46 24.26 9.90 10.23
C GLY A 46 24.28 10.35 8.76
N LEU A 47 25.27 11.16 8.37
CA LEU A 47 25.46 11.61 6.99
C LEU A 47 25.83 10.45 6.04
N ILE A 48 26.76 9.59 6.45
CA ILE A 48 27.20 8.43 5.66
C ILE A 48 26.03 7.47 5.42
N ILE A 49 25.27 7.15 6.47
CA ILE A 49 24.08 6.29 6.34
C ILE A 49 23.06 6.92 5.39
N LEU A 50 22.81 8.23 5.51
CA LEU A 50 21.91 8.96 4.59
C LEU A 50 22.41 8.93 3.14
N LEU A 51 23.72 8.90 2.92
CA LEU A 51 24.33 8.83 1.60
C LEU A 51 24.15 7.43 0.98
N LEU A 52 24.41 6.37 1.76
CA LEU A 52 24.25 4.96 1.35
C LEU A 52 22.79 4.62 1.04
N LEU A 53 21.84 5.28 1.71
CA LEU A 53 20.43 5.04 1.50
C LEU A 53 19.97 5.61 0.13
N PRO A 54 19.36 4.78 -0.74
CA PRO A 54 18.77 5.26 -1.99
C PRO A 54 17.61 6.22 -1.70
N ALA A 55 17.26 7.08 -2.66
CA ALA A 55 16.13 7.99 -2.51
C ALA A 55 14.83 7.21 -2.23
N ARG A 56 13.99 7.71 -1.31
CA ARG A 56 12.71 7.07 -1.00
C ARG A 56 11.68 7.54 -2.03
N GLN A 57 10.99 6.61 -2.69
CA GLN A 57 9.80 6.97 -3.48
C GLN A 57 8.73 7.50 -2.52
N ASN A 58 8.24 8.72 -2.80
CA ASN A 58 7.15 9.35 -2.07
C ASN A 58 5.82 8.66 -2.40
N ASN A 59 5.58 7.50 -1.79
CA ASN A 59 4.21 7.01 -1.68
C ASN A 59 3.52 7.91 -0.65
N SER A 60 3.09 9.10 -1.06
CA SER A 60 2.32 10.09 -0.28
C SER A 60 0.93 9.56 0.14
N SER A 61 0.71 8.26 0.03
CA SER A 61 -0.48 7.51 0.40
C SER A 61 -0.53 7.21 1.90
N ASP A 62 -0.22 8.19 2.75
CA ASP A 62 -0.37 8.07 4.22
C ASP A 62 -1.04 9.30 4.85
N LYS A 63 -1.56 10.24 4.05
CA LYS A 63 -2.32 11.39 4.56
C LYS A 63 -3.56 11.80 3.78
N LEU A 64 -4.04 10.92 2.89
CA LEU A 64 -5.35 11.05 2.26
C LEU A 64 -6.04 9.67 2.24
N ARG A 65 -6.13 9.04 3.42
CA ARG A 65 -7.14 8.00 3.68
C ARG A 65 -8.40 8.71 4.17
N GLU A 66 -9.05 9.44 3.28
CA GLU A 66 -10.50 9.36 3.24
C GLU A 66 -10.77 8.41 2.09
N ASP A 67 -10.74 7.10 2.38
CA ASP A 67 -11.38 6.13 1.50
C ASP A 67 -12.86 6.50 1.49
N PRO A 68 -13.45 7.00 0.37
CA PRO A 68 -14.88 7.26 0.30
C PRO A 68 -15.73 5.97 0.36
N PHE A 69 -15.06 4.82 0.54
CA PHE A 69 -15.58 3.46 0.50
C PHE A 69 -15.20 2.67 1.76
N ASP A 70 -14.89 3.34 2.89
CA ASP A 70 -14.80 2.67 4.19
C ASP A 70 -16.21 2.24 4.64
N ASN A 71 -16.63 1.07 4.15
CA ASN A 71 -17.92 0.44 4.45
C ASN A 71 -17.90 -0.29 5.80
N SER A 72 -16.94 -0.03 6.69
CA SER A 72 -16.93 -0.61 8.04
C SER A 72 -18.23 -0.30 8.81
N TYR A 73 -18.85 0.86 8.56
CA TYR A 73 -20.15 1.26 9.12
C TYR A 73 -21.34 0.44 8.59
N VAL A 74 -21.27 -0.05 7.34
CA VAL A 74 -22.37 -0.80 6.71
C VAL A 74 -22.41 -2.24 7.25
N PHE A 75 -21.24 -2.81 7.52
CA PHE A 75 -21.15 -4.17 8.07
C PHE A 75 -21.67 -4.23 9.51
N ASP A 76 -21.42 -3.20 10.31
CA ASP A 76 -21.88 -3.10 11.71
C ASP A 76 -23.41 -2.96 11.80
N ASP A 77 -24.03 -2.20 10.90
CA ASP A 77 -25.50 -2.03 10.82
C ASP A 77 -26.20 -3.32 10.38
N LEU A 78 -25.60 -4.08 9.45
CA LEU A 78 -26.12 -5.38 9.01
C LEU A 78 -26.04 -6.44 10.11
N GLN A 79 -24.94 -6.48 10.87
CA GLN A 79 -24.79 -7.43 11.97
C GLN A 79 -25.83 -7.16 13.06
N LYS A 80 -26.04 -5.89 13.40
CA LYS A 80 -27.08 -5.49 14.35
C LYS A 80 -28.49 -5.87 13.87
N LYS A 81 -28.76 -5.70 12.58
CA LYS A 81 -30.05 -6.07 11.97
C LYS A 81 -30.28 -7.59 11.95
N LEU A 82 -29.22 -8.38 11.75
CA LEU A 82 -29.26 -9.84 11.80
C LEU A 82 -29.43 -10.38 13.22
N GLU A 83 -28.94 -9.66 14.24
CA GLU A 83 -29.15 -10.03 15.65
C GLU A 83 -30.60 -9.77 16.11
N ASP A 84 -31.21 -8.68 15.65
CA ASP A 84 -32.63 -8.36 15.94
C ASP A 84 -33.60 -9.34 15.26
N GLU A 85 -33.26 -9.86 14.07
CA GLU A 85 -34.10 -10.82 13.32
C GLU A 85 -33.99 -12.26 13.87
N LYS A 86 -32.88 -12.59 14.56
CA LYS A 86 -32.63 -13.94 15.10
C LYS A 86 -33.34 -14.23 16.42
N ALA A 87 -33.92 -13.22 17.08
CA ALA A 87 -34.60 -13.37 18.36
C ALA A 87 -36.09 -13.81 18.25
N THR A 88 -36.64 -13.97 17.04
CA THR A 88 -38.09 -14.23 16.85
C THR A 88 -38.43 -15.53 16.09
N GLU A 89 -37.47 -16.24 15.46
CA GLU A 89 -37.78 -17.39 14.61
C GLU A 89 -37.08 -18.71 15.01
N GLU A 90 -37.23 -19.14 16.27
CA GLU A 90 -36.84 -20.50 16.67
C GLU A 90 -37.93 -21.57 16.42
N ASP A 91 -39.07 -21.23 15.82
CA ASP A 91 -40.15 -22.20 15.58
C ASP A 91 -40.68 -22.18 14.14
N LYS A 92 -39.88 -22.66 13.19
CA LYS A 92 -40.38 -23.51 12.08
C LYS A 92 -39.25 -24.08 11.23
N LEU A 93 -39.07 -25.39 11.35
CA LEU A 93 -38.23 -26.19 10.47
C LEU A 93 -38.95 -26.46 9.13
N THR A 94 -38.16 -26.48 8.05
CA THR A 94 -38.21 -27.40 6.87
C THR A 94 -38.56 -26.77 5.52
N SER A 95 -37.58 -26.85 4.59
CA SER A 95 -37.69 -27.27 3.17
C SER A 95 -37.10 -26.32 2.12
N ALA A 96 -36.36 -26.94 1.18
CA ALA A 96 -35.74 -26.44 -0.06
C ALA A 96 -34.37 -25.76 0.16
N GLN A 97 -33.23 -26.46 0.08
CA GLN A 97 -32.62 -26.99 -1.16
C GLN A 97 -32.81 -26.07 -2.38
N ASP A 98 -32.08 -24.95 -2.42
CA ASP A 98 -31.41 -24.44 -3.64
C ASP A 98 -30.55 -23.22 -3.29
N LEU A 99 -29.44 -23.43 -2.57
CA LEU A 99 -28.34 -22.47 -2.55
C LEU A 99 -27.08 -23.23 -2.89
N LYS A 100 -26.74 -23.16 -4.18
CA LYS A 100 -25.39 -23.42 -4.67
C LYS A 100 -24.41 -22.73 -3.72
N GLU A 101 -23.65 -23.57 -3.05
CA GLU A 101 -22.25 -23.37 -2.69
C GLU A 101 -21.84 -21.90 -2.57
N VAL A 102 -21.78 -21.45 -1.33
CA VAL A 102 -21.11 -20.21 -0.93
C VAL A 102 -19.64 -20.33 -1.36
N ILE A 103 -19.33 -19.92 -2.58
CA ILE A 103 -17.94 -19.81 -3.04
C ILE A 103 -17.40 -18.54 -2.41
N ILE A 104 -16.57 -18.76 -1.41
CA ILE A 104 -15.98 -17.77 -0.50
C ILE A 104 -15.35 -16.64 -1.30
N ASP A 105 -15.95 -15.47 -1.21
CA ASP A 105 -15.32 -14.20 -1.58
C ASP A 105 -14.16 -13.93 -0.61
N THR A 106 -12.95 -13.76 -1.16
CA THR A 106 -11.78 -13.00 -0.62
C THR A 106 -10.46 -13.38 -1.32
N GLU A 107 -10.48 -13.59 -2.64
CA GLU A 107 -9.25 -13.71 -3.45
C GLU A 107 -8.60 -12.32 -3.61
N LYS A 108 -7.77 -11.94 -2.63
CA LYS A 108 -6.94 -10.73 -2.70
C LYS A 108 -5.85 -10.90 -3.76
N TRP A 109 -5.91 -10.07 -4.79
CA TRP A 109 -4.95 -10.02 -5.88
C TRP A 109 -3.82 -9.02 -5.62
N PHE A 110 -2.65 -9.34 -6.15
CA PHE A 110 -1.48 -8.47 -6.16
C PHE A 110 -0.97 -8.34 -7.58
N TYR A 111 -0.36 -7.20 -7.89
CA TYR A 111 0.33 -6.99 -9.16
C TYR A 111 1.73 -6.39 -8.94
N LEU A 112 2.61 -6.51 -9.93
CA LEU A 112 3.90 -5.83 -9.95
C LEU A 112 3.80 -4.53 -10.74
N ASP A 113 4.15 -3.42 -10.10
CA ASP A 113 4.36 -2.14 -10.78
C ASP A 113 5.70 -2.18 -11.57
N LYS A 114 5.98 -1.16 -12.40
CA LYS A 114 7.21 -1.02 -13.21
C LYS A 114 8.50 -1.18 -12.42
N ALA A 115 8.49 -0.74 -11.16
CA ALA A 115 9.62 -0.89 -10.25
C ALA A 115 9.77 -2.33 -9.71
N ARG A 116 8.99 -3.30 -10.23
CA ARG A 116 8.85 -4.67 -9.75
C ARG A 116 8.50 -4.77 -8.26
N LYS A 117 7.77 -3.77 -7.77
CA LYS A 117 7.26 -3.75 -6.40
C LYS A 117 5.85 -4.34 -6.40
N THR A 118 5.57 -5.16 -5.38
CA THR A 118 4.25 -5.75 -5.15
C THR A 118 3.25 -4.67 -4.69
N VAL A 119 2.14 -4.56 -5.39
CA VAL A 119 1.03 -3.64 -5.11
C VAL A 119 -0.26 -4.46 -4.93
N GLY A 120 -1.01 -4.15 -3.88
CA GLY A 120 -2.20 -4.88 -3.45
C GLY A 120 -2.37 -4.78 -1.92
N PRO A 121 -3.34 -5.47 -1.32
CA PRO A 121 -4.30 -6.39 -1.92
C PRO A 121 -5.45 -5.68 -2.66
N LEU A 122 -5.82 -6.18 -3.84
CA LEU A 122 -6.97 -5.71 -4.62
C LEU A 122 -8.05 -6.80 -4.68
N SER A 123 -9.32 -6.42 -4.72
CA SER A 123 -10.38 -7.34 -5.14
C SER A 123 -10.24 -7.66 -6.62
N PHE A 124 -10.85 -8.76 -7.07
CA PHE A 124 -10.88 -9.13 -8.47
C PHE A 124 -11.46 -8.01 -9.35
N GLU A 125 -12.58 -7.42 -8.93
CA GLU A 125 -13.22 -6.29 -9.63
C GLU A 125 -12.30 -5.08 -9.76
N ASN A 126 -11.62 -4.71 -8.69
CA ASN A 126 -10.69 -3.57 -8.69
C ASN A 126 -9.47 -3.83 -9.57
N LEU A 127 -8.98 -5.08 -9.62
CA LEU A 127 -7.92 -5.46 -10.54
C LEU A 127 -8.38 -5.32 -11.99
N ILE A 128 -9.61 -5.71 -12.32
CA ILE A 128 -10.17 -5.56 -13.66
C ILE A 128 -10.33 -4.09 -14.04
N LEU A 129 -10.84 -3.26 -13.13
CA LEU A 129 -10.93 -1.81 -13.33
C LEU A 129 -9.56 -1.18 -13.59
N PHE A 130 -8.56 -1.54 -12.77
CA PHE A 130 -7.18 -1.10 -12.95
C PHE A 130 -6.63 -1.49 -14.33
N LEU A 131 -6.77 -2.76 -14.74
CA LEU A 131 -6.27 -3.25 -16.03
C LEU A 131 -6.97 -2.60 -17.23
N LYS A 132 -8.17 -2.05 -17.06
CA LYS A 132 -8.93 -1.33 -18.09
C LYS A 132 -8.63 0.16 -18.15
N ASP A 133 -7.98 0.71 -17.13
CA ASP A 133 -7.67 2.14 -17.06
C ASP A 133 -6.59 2.50 -18.09
N GLN A 134 -7.04 2.76 -19.31
CA GLN A 134 -6.18 3.09 -20.44
C GLN A 134 -5.44 4.41 -20.21
N ASP A 135 -6.02 5.36 -19.48
CA ASP A 135 -5.39 6.65 -19.16
C ASP A 135 -4.20 6.46 -18.21
N TYR A 136 -4.38 5.63 -17.17
CA TYR A 136 -3.31 5.24 -16.27
C TYR A 136 -2.20 4.55 -17.05
N HIS A 137 -2.53 3.54 -17.86
CA HIS A 137 -1.55 2.75 -18.60
C HIS A 137 -0.82 3.53 -19.70
N SER A 138 -1.48 4.50 -20.33
CA SER A 138 -0.88 5.39 -21.34
C SER A 138 0.11 6.37 -20.70
N LYS A 139 -0.27 7.02 -19.59
CA LYS A 139 0.63 7.88 -18.81
C LYS A 139 1.80 7.09 -18.24
N ALA A 140 1.51 5.87 -17.81
CA ALA A 140 2.51 4.97 -17.26
C ALA A 140 3.40 4.34 -18.34
N LYS A 141 3.05 4.29 -19.64
CA LYS A 141 3.78 3.45 -20.62
C LYS A 141 3.86 1.98 -20.17
N THR A 142 2.78 1.46 -19.59
CA THR A 142 2.66 0.05 -19.21
C THR A 142 1.63 -0.62 -20.09
N VAL A 143 1.90 -1.85 -20.50
CA VAL A 143 0.92 -2.67 -21.24
C VAL A 143 0.16 -3.53 -20.23
N PRO A 144 -1.18 -3.44 -20.15
CA PRO A 144 -1.98 -4.20 -19.16
C PRO A 144 -1.74 -5.71 -19.23
N GLU A 145 -1.55 -6.23 -20.44
CA GLU A 145 -1.32 -7.65 -20.73
C GLU A 145 0.02 -8.19 -20.19
N GLU A 146 1.00 -7.30 -20.02
CA GLU A 146 2.36 -7.62 -19.57
C GLU A 146 2.54 -7.43 -18.07
N ILE A 147 1.51 -6.93 -17.38
CA ILE A 147 1.52 -6.78 -15.92
C ILE A 147 1.55 -8.16 -15.27
N TRP A 148 2.41 -8.32 -14.28
CA TRP A 148 2.48 -9.55 -13.49
C TRP A 148 1.47 -9.46 -12.37
N VAL A 149 0.66 -10.51 -12.23
CA VAL A 149 -0.37 -10.65 -11.22
C VAL A 149 -0.14 -11.94 -10.44
N TRP A 150 -0.63 -11.95 -9.21
CA TRP A 150 -0.59 -13.12 -8.35
C TRP A 150 -1.79 -13.10 -7.39
N LYS A 151 -2.38 -14.27 -7.16
CA LYS A 151 -3.35 -14.50 -6.09
C LYS A 151 -2.90 -15.65 -5.21
N LYS A 152 -3.39 -15.65 -3.97
CA LYS A 152 -3.18 -16.77 -3.04
C LYS A 152 -3.68 -18.06 -3.68
N GLY A 153 -2.80 -19.06 -3.82
CA GLY A 153 -3.08 -20.32 -4.50
C GLY A 153 -2.42 -20.46 -5.88
N MET A 154 -1.82 -19.40 -6.43
CA MET A 154 -0.96 -19.51 -7.60
C MET A 154 0.46 -19.94 -7.20
N GLU A 155 1.03 -20.88 -7.96
CA GLU A 155 2.41 -21.35 -7.77
C GLU A 155 3.45 -20.23 -7.90
N ASP A 156 3.28 -19.37 -8.90
CA ASP A 156 4.18 -18.26 -9.21
C ASP A 156 3.43 -17.07 -9.81
N TRP A 157 4.11 -15.92 -9.85
CA TRP A 157 3.63 -14.72 -10.55
C TRP A 157 3.38 -15.04 -12.03
N LYS A 158 2.21 -14.66 -12.56
CA LYS A 158 1.85 -14.88 -13.96
C LYS A 158 1.50 -13.55 -14.61
N ARG A 159 1.79 -13.39 -15.90
CA ARG A 159 1.36 -12.20 -16.65
C ARG A 159 -0.15 -12.21 -16.85
N THR A 160 -0.79 -11.05 -16.90
CA THR A 160 -2.23 -10.90 -17.12
C THR A 160 -2.71 -11.66 -18.36
N LYS A 161 -1.91 -11.69 -19.44
CA LYS A 161 -2.21 -12.46 -20.65
C LYS A 161 -2.22 -13.99 -20.47
N ASN A 162 -1.51 -14.50 -19.47
CA ASN A 162 -1.41 -15.93 -19.17
C ASN A 162 -2.46 -16.40 -18.13
N VAL A 163 -3.30 -15.48 -17.63
CA VAL A 163 -4.35 -15.78 -16.66
C VAL A 163 -5.70 -15.74 -17.37
N THR A 164 -6.25 -16.90 -17.68
CA THR A 164 -7.50 -17.04 -18.44
C THR A 164 -8.69 -16.34 -17.77
N GLU A 165 -8.80 -16.41 -16.44
CA GLU A 165 -9.84 -15.74 -15.65
C GLU A 165 -9.87 -14.22 -15.90
N LEU A 166 -8.69 -13.58 -15.91
CA LEU A 166 -8.57 -12.15 -16.17
C LEU A 166 -8.86 -11.81 -17.63
N GLN A 167 -8.39 -12.63 -18.57
CA GLN A 167 -8.67 -12.42 -20.00
C GLN A 167 -10.16 -12.52 -20.32
N GLN A 168 -10.88 -13.42 -19.67
CA GLN A 168 -12.33 -13.54 -19.82
C GLN A 168 -13.04 -12.31 -19.22
N ALA A 169 -12.69 -11.90 -18.00
CA ALA A 169 -13.29 -10.74 -17.35
C ALA A 169 -13.03 -9.41 -18.10
N LEU A 170 -11.85 -9.26 -18.69
CA LEU A 170 -11.53 -8.10 -19.54
C LEU A 170 -12.39 -8.06 -20.80
N LYS A 171 -12.77 -9.21 -21.36
CA LYS A 171 -13.61 -9.33 -22.57
C LYS A 171 -15.11 -9.18 -22.28
N THR A 172 -15.59 -9.68 -21.13
CA THR A 172 -17.02 -9.75 -20.81
C THR A 172 -17.61 -8.40 -20.38
N SER A 173 -16.81 -7.50 -19.79
CA SER A 173 -17.28 -6.17 -19.38
C SER A 173 -16.96 -5.14 -20.49
N LYS A 174 -17.69 -5.24 -21.60
CA LYS A 174 -17.72 -4.25 -22.69
C LYS A 174 -19.12 -3.65 -22.79
#